data_AF-A0A1S3MDJ1-F1
#
_entry.id   AF-A0A1S3MDJ1-F1
#
_cell.length_a   1.000
_cell.length_b   1.000
_cell.length_c   1.000
_cell.angle_alpha   90.00
_cell.angle_beta   90.00
_cell.angle_gamma   90.00
#
_symmetry.space_group_name_H-M   'P 1'
#
loop_
_entity.id
_entity.type
_entity.pdbx_description
1 polymer ?
#
loop_
_entity_poly.entity_id
_entity_poly.type
_entity_poly.pdbx_seq_one_letter_code
_entity_poly.pdbx_strand_id
1 'polypeptide(L)'
;MEAFNQLILEYPQFMYGGAGATVFMAGGALIYKIATRKKPTHVNVNCWFCNQDSVVPYGNRNCWDCPNCEQYNGFQENGDYNKPIPAQFSEHLNHGVSAGVPLPETPKTLQWVNCQMLLCKKCNNNQSVKIKQLASFIPREDENYDEEIEVYKHHVEQTYKLCRPCQTAVEYYIKHQNRQLRAVLFSHQLRRSRDCDKAFVKSSYSFGTPVGVILLRVMAFLTCAFLVATALYGSGDQTASAGAPQTLSGGIIPPKPAPSNKSTPKNGSSEAGQVFQDLLELLPEEAVENAKLVWQYGRNHQMAVVSIGLLTCITGVCLGGPVRLRRIDAVASVLWFLVLCLYLVERYLKADVSSWLDTVKLGTTSLCCLVGFAAAVATRKSMGPRRARGRRSESEQ
;
A
#
# COMPACT_ATOMS: atom_id res chain seq x y z
N MET A 1 -12.52 18.82 -20.59
CA MET A 1 -13.01 20.04 -19.93
C MET A 1 -14.45 20.31 -20.34
N GLU A 2 -14.83 20.09 -21.62
CA GLU A 2 -16.23 20.11 -22.12
C GLU A 2 -17.24 19.28 -21.31
N ALA A 3 -16.95 18.00 -21.04
CA ALA A 3 -17.89 17.10 -20.36
C ALA A 3 -18.26 17.58 -18.95
N PHE A 4 -17.37 18.36 -18.32
CA PHE A 4 -17.57 18.93 -17.00
C PHE A 4 -18.46 20.18 -17.03
N ASN A 5 -18.34 21.00 -18.07
CA ASN A 5 -19.20 22.17 -18.27
C ASN A 5 -20.64 21.79 -18.63
N GLN A 6 -20.81 20.71 -19.41
CA GLN A 6 -22.13 20.15 -19.72
C GLN A 6 -22.88 19.71 -18.45
N LEU A 7 -22.19 18.99 -17.56
CA LEU A 7 -22.77 18.51 -16.30
C LEU A 7 -23.19 19.65 -15.33
N ILE A 8 -22.45 20.77 -15.35
CA ILE A 8 -22.72 21.95 -14.50
C ILE A 8 -23.93 22.74 -15.00
N LEU A 9 -24.13 22.81 -16.32
CA LEU A 9 -25.29 23.48 -16.93
C LEU A 9 -26.58 22.68 -16.74
N GLU A 10 -26.47 21.36 -16.69
CA GLU A 10 -27.62 20.45 -16.63
C GLU A 10 -28.19 20.29 -15.21
N TYR A 11 -27.41 20.60 -14.16
CA TYR A 11 -27.86 20.51 -12.76
C TYR A 11 -27.41 21.70 -11.89
N PRO A 12 -28.03 22.89 -12.03
CA PRO A 12 -27.66 24.09 -11.27
C PRO A 12 -27.86 23.93 -9.74
N GLN A 13 -28.66 22.96 -9.30
CA GLN A 13 -29.00 22.71 -7.90
C GLN A 13 -27.81 22.20 -7.05
N PHE A 14 -26.75 21.65 -7.67
CA PHE A 14 -25.55 21.19 -6.96
C PHE A 14 -24.69 22.33 -6.38
N MET A 15 -24.84 23.56 -6.90
CA MET A 15 -24.12 24.75 -6.43
C MET A 15 -24.83 25.47 -5.28
N TYR A 16 -26.16 25.34 -5.16
CA TYR A 16 -26.96 26.15 -4.22
C TYR A 16 -27.25 25.46 -2.88
N GLY A 17 -27.00 24.15 -2.74
CA GLY A 17 -26.99 23.49 -1.45
C GLY A 17 -25.62 23.65 -0.77
N GLY A 18 -25.55 24.27 0.41
CA GLY A 18 -24.28 24.56 1.12
C GLY A 18 -23.34 23.37 1.36
N ALA A 19 -23.81 22.13 1.18
CA ALA A 19 -23.00 20.91 1.23
C ALA A 19 -22.38 20.51 -0.13
N GLY A 20 -22.97 20.91 -1.26
CA GLY A 20 -22.46 20.60 -2.61
C GLY A 20 -21.28 21.47 -3.00
N ALA A 21 -21.38 22.79 -2.80
CA ALA A 21 -20.32 23.74 -3.09
C ALA A 21 -19.02 23.45 -2.32
N THR A 22 -19.11 22.96 -1.08
CA THR A 22 -17.94 22.62 -0.26
C THR A 22 -17.23 21.36 -0.74
N VAL A 23 -17.94 20.35 -1.24
CA VAL A 23 -17.35 19.12 -1.80
C VAL A 23 -16.66 19.39 -3.15
N PHE A 24 -17.26 20.19 -4.03
CA PHE A 24 -16.66 20.57 -5.31
C PHE A 24 -15.42 21.46 -5.13
N MET A 25 -15.48 22.45 -4.24
CA MET A 25 -14.34 23.34 -3.97
C MET A 25 -13.20 22.60 -3.25
N ALA A 26 -13.52 21.71 -2.30
CA ALA A 26 -12.51 20.88 -1.64
C ALA A 26 -11.87 19.86 -2.58
N GLY A 27 -12.65 19.25 -3.48
CA GLY A 27 -12.17 18.33 -4.51
C GLY A 27 -11.27 19.02 -5.53
N GLY A 28 -11.69 20.19 -6.04
CA GLY A 28 -10.89 21.02 -6.94
C GLY A 28 -9.58 21.50 -6.30
N ALA A 29 -9.62 21.95 -5.04
CA ALA A 29 -8.43 22.34 -4.30
C ALA A 29 -7.49 21.15 -4.04
N LEU A 30 -8.03 19.94 -3.81
CA LEU A 30 -7.23 18.73 -3.63
C LEU A 30 -6.54 18.31 -4.95
N ILE A 31 -7.25 18.34 -6.07
CA ILE A 31 -6.68 18.05 -7.40
C ILE A 31 -5.63 19.09 -7.76
N TYR A 32 -5.91 20.38 -7.55
CA TYR A 32 -4.94 21.46 -7.76
C TYR A 32 -3.71 21.27 -6.88
N LYS A 33 -3.87 20.91 -5.60
CA LYS A 33 -2.76 20.63 -4.67
C LYS A 33 -1.97 19.39 -5.07
N ILE A 34 -2.60 18.36 -5.65
CA ILE A 34 -1.92 17.16 -6.16
C ILE A 34 -1.15 17.50 -7.45
N ALA A 35 -1.78 18.20 -8.39
CA ALA A 35 -1.20 18.59 -9.67
C ALA A 35 -0.05 19.62 -9.52
N THR A 36 -0.14 20.51 -8.53
CA THR A 36 0.90 21.52 -8.21
C THR A 36 1.90 21.05 -7.17
N ARG A 37 1.86 19.77 -6.74
CA ARG A 37 2.91 19.24 -5.86
C ARG A 37 4.25 19.37 -6.55
N LYS A 38 5.14 20.13 -5.91
CA LYS A 38 6.55 20.18 -6.29
C LYS A 38 7.07 18.75 -6.37
N LYS A 39 7.69 18.41 -7.49
CA LYS A 39 8.39 17.13 -7.65
C LYS A 39 9.38 16.99 -6.47
N PRO A 40 9.54 15.77 -5.92
CA PRO A 40 10.48 15.58 -4.83
C PRO A 40 11.88 16.01 -5.30
N THR A 41 12.66 16.61 -4.41
CA THR A 41 14.02 17.08 -4.76
C THR A 41 14.95 15.90 -5.03
N HIS A 42 14.71 14.78 -4.34
CA HIS A 42 15.50 13.55 -4.42
C HIS A 42 14.59 12.33 -4.59
N VAL A 43 15.16 11.27 -5.14
CA VAL A 43 14.48 9.99 -5.35
C VAL A 43 15.43 8.84 -5.06
N ASN A 44 14.88 7.75 -4.53
CA ASN A 44 15.61 6.51 -4.35
C ASN A 44 15.61 5.74 -5.67
N VAL A 45 16.78 5.35 -6.13
CA VAL A 45 17.03 4.61 -7.36
C VAL A 45 17.90 3.40 -7.05
N ASN A 46 17.71 2.32 -7.79
CA ASN A 46 18.52 1.11 -7.65
C ASN A 46 19.56 1.04 -8.78
N CYS A 47 20.80 0.71 -8.43
CA CYS A 47 21.85 0.52 -9.42
C CYS A 47 21.67 -0.82 -10.16
N TRP A 48 21.62 -0.79 -11.49
CA TRP A 48 21.49 -1.99 -12.32
C TRP A 48 22.63 -3.00 -12.12
N PHE A 49 23.85 -2.53 -11.89
CA PHE A 49 25.06 -3.37 -11.84
C PHE A 49 25.29 -4.02 -10.48
N CYS A 50 25.25 -3.23 -9.40
CA CYS A 50 25.53 -3.71 -8.05
C CYS A 50 24.27 -3.96 -7.21
N ASN A 51 23.08 -3.63 -7.73
CA ASN A 51 21.80 -3.78 -7.07
C ASN A 51 21.73 -3.09 -5.69
N GLN A 52 22.53 -2.03 -5.49
CA GLN A 52 22.45 -1.17 -4.31
C GLN A 52 21.58 0.05 -4.58
N ASP A 53 20.76 0.38 -3.59
CA ASP A 53 19.95 1.60 -3.61
C ASP A 53 20.84 2.82 -3.39
N SER A 54 20.49 3.93 -4.04
CA SER A 54 21.16 5.21 -3.93
C SER A 54 20.12 6.32 -4.00
N VAL A 55 20.46 7.48 -3.43
CA VAL A 55 19.59 8.65 -3.45
C VAL A 55 20.20 9.68 -4.38
N VAL A 56 19.44 10.08 -5.40
CA VAL A 56 19.90 11.04 -6.42
C VAL A 56 18.89 12.18 -6.56
N PRO A 57 19.30 13.36 -7.06
CA PRO A 57 18.35 14.40 -7.44
C PRO A 57 17.31 13.87 -8.43
N TYR A 58 16.05 14.29 -8.32
CA TYR A 58 14.96 13.73 -9.13
C TYR A 58 15.16 13.88 -10.64
N GLY A 59 15.83 14.96 -11.07
CA GLY A 59 16.24 15.16 -12.47
C GLY A 59 17.21 14.09 -12.96
N ASN A 60 18.03 13.54 -12.06
CA ASN A 60 19.12 12.63 -12.37
C ASN A 60 18.76 11.15 -12.19
N ARG A 61 17.47 10.84 -11.98
CA ARG A 61 17.00 9.47 -11.73
C ARG A 61 17.38 8.44 -12.80
N ASN A 62 17.67 8.91 -14.02
CA ASN A 62 18.12 8.11 -15.16
C ASN A 62 19.45 8.65 -15.75
N CYS A 63 20.27 9.34 -14.97
CA CYS A 63 21.60 9.76 -15.41
C CYS A 63 22.51 10.01 -14.18
N TRP A 64 23.08 8.95 -13.64
CA TRP A 64 23.89 9.04 -12.43
C TRP A 64 24.94 7.94 -12.39
N ASP A 65 26.11 8.23 -11.80
CA ASP A 65 27.14 7.23 -11.55
C ASP A 65 26.95 6.65 -10.14
N CYS A 66 27.02 5.33 -10.02
CA CYS A 66 26.79 4.65 -8.75
C CYS A 66 27.97 4.91 -7.79
N PRO A 67 27.74 5.41 -6.56
CA PRO A 67 28.83 5.69 -5.61
C PRO A 67 29.51 4.42 -5.06
N ASN A 68 28.92 3.24 -5.27
CA ASN A 68 29.47 1.97 -4.78
C ASN A 68 30.29 1.21 -5.82
N CYS A 69 29.89 1.24 -7.10
CA CYS A 69 30.56 0.47 -8.15
C CYS A 69 31.05 1.34 -9.32
N GLU A 70 30.84 2.66 -9.24
CA GLU A 70 31.28 3.66 -10.20
C GLU A 70 30.70 3.49 -11.61
N GLN A 71 29.73 2.59 -11.78
CA GLN A 71 29.07 2.36 -13.07
C GLN A 71 27.95 3.37 -13.32
N TYR A 72 27.89 3.85 -14.56
CA TYR A 72 26.86 4.78 -15.02
C TYR A 72 25.49 4.10 -15.16
N ASN A 73 24.46 4.72 -14.60
CA ASN A 73 23.07 4.29 -14.64
C ASN A 73 22.23 5.33 -15.39
N GLY A 74 21.96 5.04 -16.66
CA GLY A 74 21.15 5.86 -17.53
C GLY A 74 20.85 5.17 -18.85
N PHE A 75 19.59 4.78 -19.06
CA PHE A 75 19.18 3.94 -20.17
C PHE A 75 18.04 4.57 -20.98
N GLN A 76 18.01 4.28 -22.27
CA GLN A 76 16.89 4.55 -23.17
C GLN A 76 15.84 3.45 -23.02
N GLU A 77 14.65 3.63 -23.61
CA GLU A 77 13.56 2.64 -23.53
C GLU A 77 13.91 1.29 -24.18
N ASN A 78 14.82 1.30 -25.16
CA ASN A 78 15.35 0.10 -25.81
C ASN A 78 16.43 -0.62 -24.99
N GLY A 79 16.86 -0.07 -23.84
CA GLY A 79 17.90 -0.63 -22.99
C GLY A 79 19.33 -0.14 -23.25
N ASP A 80 19.56 0.65 -24.31
CA ASP A 80 20.87 1.25 -24.57
C ASP A 80 21.19 2.37 -23.59
N TYR A 81 22.47 2.75 -23.48
CA TYR A 81 22.83 3.95 -22.73
C TYR A 81 22.23 5.20 -23.36
N ASN A 82 21.76 6.12 -22.51
CA ASN A 82 21.26 7.43 -22.94
C ASN A 82 22.37 8.47 -23.20
N LYS A 83 23.64 8.04 -23.11
CA LYS A 83 24.81 8.81 -23.51
C LYS A 83 25.82 7.87 -24.17
N PRO A 84 26.65 8.36 -25.12
CA PRO A 84 27.77 7.57 -25.62
C PRO A 84 28.77 7.29 -24.49
N ILE A 85 29.32 6.08 -24.44
CA ILE A 85 30.39 5.70 -23.51
C ILE A 85 31.64 5.40 -24.33
N PRO A 86 32.56 6.38 -24.53
CA PRO A 86 33.74 6.21 -25.38
C PRO A 86 34.63 5.02 -25.01
N ALA A 87 34.70 4.70 -23.72
CA ALA A 87 35.46 3.57 -23.20
C ALA A 87 34.99 2.20 -23.75
N GLN A 88 33.74 2.08 -24.20
CA GLN A 88 33.25 0.87 -24.86
C GLN A 88 33.86 0.65 -26.25
N PHE A 89 34.30 1.71 -26.93
CA PHE A 89 34.83 1.65 -28.29
C PHE A 89 36.35 1.79 -28.35
N SER A 90 36.95 2.36 -27.31
CA SER A 90 38.36 2.71 -27.25
C SER A 90 39.03 2.11 -26.01
N GLU A 91 39.79 1.04 -26.21
CA GLU A 91 40.47 0.31 -25.14
C GLU A 91 41.37 1.20 -24.27
N HIS A 92 42.07 2.15 -24.87
CA HIS A 92 42.97 3.07 -24.16
C HIS A 92 42.25 4.02 -23.19
N LEU A 93 40.90 4.11 -23.25
CA LEU A 93 40.07 4.85 -22.30
C LEU A 93 39.56 3.98 -21.15
N ASN A 94 39.72 2.65 -21.23
CA ASN A 94 39.42 1.78 -20.12
C ASN A 94 40.50 1.94 -19.05
N HIS A 95 40.08 2.17 -17.81
CA HIS A 95 40.99 2.12 -16.68
C HIS A 95 41.52 0.68 -16.54
N GLY A 96 42.83 0.52 -16.46
CA GLY A 96 43.44 -0.79 -16.27
C GLY A 96 43.07 -1.35 -14.89
N VAL A 97 42.06 -2.21 -14.82
CA VAL A 97 41.74 -2.96 -13.60
C VAL A 97 42.75 -4.09 -13.47
N SER A 98 43.95 -3.78 -12.98
CA SER A 98 44.77 -4.80 -12.34
C SER A 98 44.02 -5.22 -11.09
N ALA A 99 43.40 -6.41 -11.12
CA ALA A 99 42.85 -7.03 -9.91
C ALA A 99 43.95 -6.98 -8.83
N GLY A 100 43.74 -6.15 -7.80
CA GLY A 100 44.75 -5.83 -6.81
C GLY A 100 45.23 -7.08 -6.10
N VAL A 101 46.39 -7.59 -6.51
CA VAL A 101 47.28 -8.40 -5.69
C VAL A 101 48.64 -7.72 -5.81
N PRO A 102 49.22 -7.20 -4.72
CA PRO A 102 50.62 -6.83 -4.71
C PRO A 102 51.42 -8.09 -5.06
N LEU A 103 52.12 -8.07 -6.19
CA LEU A 103 52.94 -9.19 -6.64
C LEU A 103 54.01 -9.47 -5.56
N PRO A 104 54.11 -10.69 -4.99
CA PRO A 104 55.26 -11.03 -4.18
C PRO A 104 56.48 -11.09 -5.09
N GLU A 105 57.50 -10.28 -4.79
CA GLU A 105 58.81 -10.41 -5.41
C GLU A 105 59.32 -11.83 -5.18
N THR A 106 59.33 -12.65 -6.23
CA THR A 106 59.91 -14.00 -6.22
C THR A 106 60.70 -14.26 -7.50
N PRO A 107 61.73 -15.12 -7.41
CA PRO A 107 63.04 -14.85 -7.99
C PRO A 107 63.14 -15.13 -9.48
N LYS A 108 64.10 -14.42 -10.09
CA LYS A 108 64.47 -14.39 -11.50
C LYS A 108 64.98 -15.74 -12.01
N THR A 109 64.10 -16.70 -12.25
CA THR A 109 64.44 -17.92 -13.01
C THR A 109 63.17 -18.49 -13.61
N LEU A 110 62.68 -17.85 -14.66
CA LEU A 110 61.93 -18.42 -15.79
C LEU A 110 61.69 -17.21 -16.70
N GLN A 111 62.19 -17.29 -17.93
CA GLN A 111 62.11 -16.24 -18.94
C GLN A 111 60.63 -15.96 -19.27
N TRP A 112 60.00 -15.06 -18.50
CA TRP A 112 58.65 -14.59 -18.73
C TRP A 112 58.63 -13.90 -20.10
N VAL A 113 57.85 -14.45 -21.03
CA VAL A 113 57.34 -13.69 -22.17
C VAL A 113 56.86 -12.33 -21.67
N ASN A 114 57.46 -11.25 -22.16
CA ASN A 114 57.26 -9.85 -21.77
C ASN A 114 55.93 -9.59 -21.03
N CYS A 115 56.03 -9.30 -19.74
CA CYS A 115 54.97 -9.47 -18.75
C CYS A 115 53.76 -8.54 -18.82
N GLN A 116 53.65 -7.70 -19.85
CA GLN A 116 52.51 -6.81 -20.02
C GLN A 116 51.39 -7.41 -20.87
N MET A 117 51.63 -8.52 -21.59
CA MET A 117 50.64 -9.10 -22.50
C MET A 117 50.50 -10.61 -22.30
N LEU A 118 49.30 -11.06 -21.92
CA LEU A 118 48.93 -12.48 -21.77
C LEU A 118 49.11 -13.29 -23.07
N LEU A 119 49.08 -12.61 -24.22
CA LEU A 119 49.15 -13.18 -25.56
C LEU A 119 50.42 -12.76 -26.29
N CYS A 120 50.92 -13.60 -27.19
CA CYS A 120 51.97 -13.18 -28.13
C CYS A 120 51.45 -12.09 -29.08
N LYS A 121 52.34 -11.24 -29.60
CA LYS A 121 51.98 -10.09 -30.46
C LYS A 121 51.04 -10.46 -31.62
N LYS A 122 51.29 -11.60 -32.29
CA LYS A 122 50.42 -12.10 -33.38
C LYS A 122 49.02 -12.42 -32.86
N CYS A 123 48.92 -13.19 -31.78
CA CYS A 123 47.62 -13.55 -31.20
C CYS A 123 46.88 -12.32 -30.67
N ASN A 124 47.57 -11.36 -30.08
CA ASN A 124 46.97 -10.11 -29.62
C ASN A 124 46.38 -9.30 -30.78
N ASN A 125 47.13 -9.11 -31.86
CA ASN A 125 46.63 -8.44 -33.06
C ASN A 125 45.43 -9.18 -33.67
N ASN A 126 45.47 -10.52 -33.69
CA ASN A 126 44.36 -11.35 -34.13
C ASN A 126 43.09 -11.12 -33.29
N GLN A 127 43.22 -10.93 -31.96
CA GLN A 127 42.05 -10.60 -31.12
C GLN A 127 41.44 -9.25 -31.53
N SER A 128 42.26 -8.23 -31.79
CA SER A 128 41.75 -6.93 -32.27
C SER A 128 41.06 -7.04 -33.63
N VAL A 129 41.59 -7.86 -34.55
CA VAL A 129 40.94 -8.10 -35.86
C VAL A 129 39.62 -8.86 -35.71
N LYS A 130 39.59 -9.90 -34.87
CA LYS A 130 38.36 -10.66 -34.55
C LYS A 130 37.27 -9.72 -34.05
N ILE A 131 37.56 -8.84 -33.09
CA ILE A 131 36.58 -7.88 -32.55
C ILE A 131 36.06 -6.95 -33.66
N LYS A 132 36.96 -6.39 -34.48
CA LYS A 132 36.57 -5.51 -35.59
C LYS A 132 35.67 -6.21 -36.60
N GLN A 133 35.97 -7.46 -36.95
CA GLN A 133 35.18 -8.23 -37.90
C GLN A 133 33.79 -8.61 -37.36
N LEU A 134 33.70 -8.96 -36.07
CA LEU A 134 32.41 -9.25 -35.43
C LEU A 134 31.57 -7.98 -35.32
N ALA A 135 32.18 -6.85 -34.97
CA ALA A 135 31.47 -5.56 -34.87
C ALA A 135 31.01 -5.02 -36.24
N SER A 136 31.68 -5.40 -37.34
CA SER A 136 31.30 -5.02 -38.70
C SER A 136 30.35 -6.02 -39.37
N PHE A 137 29.84 -7.01 -38.65
CA PHE A 137 28.89 -7.97 -39.21
C PHE A 137 27.57 -7.29 -39.56
N ILE A 138 27.06 -7.60 -40.76
CA ILE A 138 25.75 -7.16 -41.23
C ILE A 138 25.06 -8.42 -41.78
N PRO A 139 23.88 -8.81 -41.24
CA PRO A 139 23.15 -9.96 -41.73
C PRO A 139 22.72 -9.75 -43.18
N ARG A 140 22.55 -10.83 -43.93
CA ARG A 140 21.96 -10.80 -45.28
C ARG A 140 20.45 -10.69 -45.19
N GLU A 141 19.85 -11.43 -44.26
CA GLU A 141 18.42 -11.40 -43.95
C GLU A 141 18.23 -11.19 -42.45
N ASP A 142 17.51 -10.12 -42.06
CA ASP A 142 17.30 -9.77 -40.65
C ASP A 142 16.60 -10.89 -39.86
N GLU A 143 15.71 -11.65 -40.50
CA GLU A 143 14.98 -12.78 -39.89
C GLU A 143 15.90 -13.96 -39.51
N ASN A 144 17.05 -14.09 -40.18
CA ASN A 144 18.03 -15.16 -39.96
C ASN A 144 19.26 -14.68 -39.18
N TYR A 145 19.20 -13.49 -38.58
CA TYR A 145 20.33 -12.87 -37.88
C TYR A 145 21.04 -13.82 -36.91
N ASP A 146 20.28 -14.52 -36.06
CA ASP A 146 20.83 -15.40 -35.01
C ASP A 146 21.63 -16.58 -35.57
N GLU A 147 21.20 -17.15 -36.70
CA GLU A 147 21.91 -18.25 -37.35
C GLU A 147 23.16 -17.73 -38.10
N GLU A 148 23.00 -16.64 -38.86
CA GLU A 148 24.08 -16.06 -39.65
C GLU A 148 25.23 -15.55 -38.76
N ILE A 149 24.92 -14.90 -37.64
CA ILE A 149 25.94 -14.39 -36.72
C ILE A 149 26.73 -15.53 -36.07
N GLU A 150 26.11 -16.64 -35.70
CA GLU A 150 26.83 -17.76 -35.08
C GLU A 150 27.72 -18.49 -36.10
N VAL A 151 27.27 -18.67 -37.33
CA VAL A 151 28.11 -19.22 -38.42
C VAL A 151 29.30 -18.30 -38.69
N TYR A 152 29.06 -17.00 -38.81
CA TYR A 152 30.12 -16.02 -39.04
C TYR A 152 31.11 -15.97 -37.89
N LYS A 153 30.62 -15.94 -36.64
CA LYS A 153 31.44 -15.99 -35.43
C LYS A 153 32.31 -17.25 -35.39
N HIS A 154 31.76 -18.41 -35.70
CA HIS A 154 32.53 -19.64 -35.77
C HIS A 154 33.66 -19.54 -36.82
N HIS A 155 33.36 -19.01 -38.00
CA HIS A 155 34.36 -18.80 -39.05
C HIS A 155 35.49 -17.85 -38.60
N VAL A 156 35.14 -16.70 -38.00
CA VAL A 156 36.12 -15.72 -37.49
C VAL A 156 36.98 -16.35 -36.38
N GLU A 157 36.38 -17.14 -35.49
CA GLU A 157 37.11 -17.84 -34.42
C GLU A 157 38.11 -18.87 -34.93
N GLN A 158 37.74 -19.64 -35.95
CA GLN A 158 38.65 -20.60 -36.57
C GLN A 158 39.79 -19.90 -37.34
N THR A 159 39.46 -18.83 -38.05
CA THR A 159 40.41 -18.06 -38.87
C THR A 159 41.47 -17.37 -38.01
N TYR A 160 41.06 -16.76 -36.89
CA TYR A 160 41.93 -16.00 -35.99
C TYR A 160 42.24 -16.73 -34.67
N LYS A 161 42.34 -18.06 -34.73
CA LYS A 161 42.62 -18.90 -33.56
C LYS A 161 43.93 -18.54 -32.85
N LEU A 162 43.96 -18.76 -31.54
CA LEU A 162 45.16 -18.62 -30.73
C LEU A 162 46.18 -19.73 -31.06
N CYS A 163 47.47 -19.44 -30.91
CA CYS A 163 48.47 -20.50 -30.90
C CYS A 163 48.36 -21.30 -29.59
N ARG A 164 48.77 -22.58 -29.62
CA ARG A 164 48.66 -23.50 -28.46
C ARG A 164 49.18 -22.89 -27.14
N PRO A 165 50.37 -22.25 -27.09
CA PRO A 165 50.85 -21.64 -25.85
C PRO A 165 49.95 -20.52 -25.31
N CYS A 166 49.45 -19.65 -26.19
CA CYS A 166 48.55 -18.57 -25.81
C CYS A 166 47.18 -19.10 -25.35
N GLN A 167 46.68 -20.16 -26.00
CA GLN A 167 45.44 -20.81 -25.60
C GLN A 167 45.55 -21.38 -24.18
N THR A 168 46.61 -22.13 -23.88
CA THR A 168 46.85 -22.65 -22.52
C THR A 168 46.98 -21.53 -21.49
N ALA A 169 47.68 -20.43 -21.84
CA ALA A 169 47.81 -19.27 -20.95
C ALA A 169 46.45 -18.63 -20.63
N VAL A 170 45.60 -18.44 -21.64
CA VAL A 170 44.24 -17.90 -21.47
C VAL A 170 43.38 -18.83 -20.62
N GLU A 171 43.36 -20.13 -20.90
CA GLU A 171 42.58 -21.11 -20.14
C GLU A 171 43.01 -21.14 -18.67
N TYR A 172 44.32 -21.12 -18.39
CA TYR A 172 44.84 -21.03 -17.04
C TYR A 172 44.39 -19.74 -16.34
N TYR A 173 44.51 -18.60 -17.01
CA TYR A 173 44.18 -17.30 -16.45
C TYR A 173 42.68 -17.15 -16.17
N ILE A 174 41.81 -17.59 -17.09
CA ILE A 174 40.35 -17.64 -16.88
C ILE A 174 40.01 -18.55 -15.70
N LYS A 175 40.62 -19.73 -15.62
CA LYS A 175 40.40 -20.66 -14.49
C LYS A 175 40.82 -20.03 -13.16
N HIS A 176 41.94 -19.32 -13.15
CA HIS A 176 42.41 -18.59 -11.98
C HIS A 176 41.44 -17.48 -11.58
N GLN A 177 41.04 -16.60 -12.51
CA GLN A 177 40.07 -15.53 -12.25
C GLN A 177 38.73 -16.07 -11.75
N ASN A 178 38.18 -17.12 -12.39
CA ASN A 178 36.95 -17.76 -11.96
C ASN A 178 37.03 -18.34 -10.54
N ARG A 179 38.21 -18.78 -10.10
CA ARG A 179 38.41 -19.21 -8.71
C ARG A 179 38.33 -18.02 -7.75
N GLN A 180 38.96 -16.90 -8.09
CA GLN A 180 38.95 -15.68 -7.26
C GLN A 180 37.55 -15.07 -7.19
N LEU A 181 36.87 -14.93 -8.33
CA LEU A 181 35.51 -14.36 -8.41
C LEU A 181 34.50 -15.21 -7.64
N ARG A 182 34.61 -16.55 -7.67
CA ARG A 182 33.72 -17.43 -6.91
C ARG A 182 33.73 -17.13 -5.41
N ALA A 183 34.91 -16.87 -4.83
CA ALA A 183 35.02 -16.51 -3.42
C ALA A 183 34.30 -15.19 -3.11
N VAL A 184 34.50 -14.17 -3.96
CA VAL A 184 33.86 -12.86 -3.82
C VAL A 184 32.34 -12.96 -3.98
N LEU A 185 31.85 -13.63 -5.03
CA LEU A 185 30.42 -13.82 -5.27
C LEU A 185 29.74 -14.56 -4.11
N PHE A 186 30.38 -15.59 -3.56
CA PHE A 186 29.87 -16.30 -2.38
C PHE A 186 29.74 -15.37 -1.16
N SER A 187 30.78 -14.58 -0.87
CA SER A 187 30.73 -13.60 0.23
C SER A 187 29.64 -12.54 0.03
N HIS A 188 29.41 -12.10 -1.22
CA HIS A 188 28.35 -11.15 -1.55
C HIS A 188 26.96 -11.77 -1.36
N GLN A 189 26.76 -13.01 -1.76
CA GLN A 189 25.51 -13.75 -1.52
C GLN A 189 25.22 -13.90 -0.02
N LEU A 190 26.22 -14.27 0.78
CA LEU A 190 26.09 -14.36 2.23
C LEU A 190 25.74 -13.00 2.87
N ARG A 191 26.41 -11.92 2.43
CA ARG A 191 26.10 -10.56 2.89
C ARG A 191 24.68 -10.16 2.54
N ARG A 192 24.23 -10.42 1.31
CA ARG A 192 22.86 -10.17 0.85
C ARG A 192 21.84 -10.94 1.68
N SER A 193 22.07 -12.22 1.95
CA SER A 193 21.18 -13.02 2.81
C SER A 193 21.03 -12.38 4.19
N ARG A 194 22.15 -12.01 4.81
CA ARG A 194 22.16 -11.37 6.13
C ARG A 194 21.46 -10.01 6.13
N ASP A 195 21.61 -9.21 5.08
CA ASP A 195 20.98 -7.91 4.98
C ASP A 195 19.47 -8.03 4.70
N CYS A 196 19.04 -9.05 3.94
CA CYS A 196 17.64 -9.44 3.81
C CYS A 196 17.04 -9.89 5.16
N ASP A 197 17.77 -10.70 5.94
CA ASP A 197 17.34 -11.12 7.27
C ASP A 197 17.24 -9.91 8.21
N LYS A 198 18.20 -8.99 8.18
CA LYS A 198 18.13 -7.73 8.95
C LYS A 198 16.98 -6.83 8.50
N ALA A 199 16.71 -6.73 7.20
CA ALA A 199 15.58 -5.97 6.69
C ALA A 199 14.24 -6.60 7.11
N PHE A 200 14.15 -7.93 7.10
CA PHE A 200 12.99 -8.67 7.59
C PHE A 200 12.79 -8.48 9.11
N VAL A 201 13.86 -8.54 9.89
CA VAL A 201 13.83 -8.27 11.33
C VAL A 201 13.44 -6.81 11.59
N LYS A 202 14.02 -5.84 10.88
CA LYS A 202 13.68 -4.41 10.99
C LYS A 202 12.23 -4.12 10.58
N SER A 203 11.71 -4.81 9.57
CA SER A 203 10.29 -4.74 9.16
C SER A 203 9.35 -5.37 10.19
N SER A 204 9.84 -6.32 10.99
CA SER A 204 9.06 -6.94 12.07
C SER A 204 8.96 -6.05 13.31
N TYR A 205 9.87 -5.07 13.48
CA TYR A 205 9.92 -4.16 14.62
C TYR A 205 9.32 -2.77 14.39
N SER A 206 8.85 -2.44 13.18
CA SER A 206 8.26 -1.13 12.95
C SER A 206 7.17 -1.19 11.90
N PHE A 207 5.94 -1.42 12.37
CA PHE A 207 4.76 -0.72 11.92
C PHE A 207 3.58 -1.16 12.79
N GLY A 208 3.55 -0.66 14.03
CA GLY A 208 2.28 -0.62 14.76
C GLY A 208 1.22 0.01 13.85
N THR A 209 0.02 -0.56 13.83
CA THR A 209 -1.16 0.20 13.44
C THR A 209 -1.13 1.51 14.23
N PRO A 210 -1.16 2.70 13.60
CA PRO A 210 -1.21 3.94 14.35
C PRO A 210 -2.43 3.84 15.24
N VAL A 211 -2.23 3.86 16.55
CA VAL A 211 -3.29 3.77 17.56
C VAL A 211 -4.43 4.72 17.21
N GLY A 212 -4.11 5.89 16.63
CA GLY A 212 -5.07 6.86 16.10
C GLY A 212 -6.05 6.32 15.05
N VAL A 213 -5.66 5.45 14.11
CA VAL A 213 -6.60 4.89 13.11
C VAL A 213 -7.55 3.87 13.76
N ILE A 214 -7.08 3.12 14.77
CA ILE A 214 -7.95 2.22 15.54
C ILE A 214 -8.95 3.03 16.35
N LEU A 215 -8.50 4.08 17.04
CA LEU A 215 -9.37 4.99 17.79
C LEU A 215 -10.42 5.64 16.89
N LEU A 216 -10.05 6.10 15.69
CA LEU A 216 -11.00 6.69 14.73
C LEU A 216 -12.07 5.68 14.28
N ARG A 217 -11.71 4.41 14.07
CA ARG A 217 -12.69 3.36 13.73
C ARG A 217 -13.65 3.08 14.89
N VAL A 218 -13.15 3.08 16.12
CA VAL A 218 -14.00 2.91 17.32
C VAL A 218 -14.95 4.11 17.48
N MET A 219 -14.46 5.33 17.31
CA MET A 219 -15.30 6.54 17.38
C MET A 219 -16.40 6.57 16.30
N ALA A 220 -16.07 6.17 15.07
CA ALA A 220 -17.06 6.02 14.00
C ALA A 220 -18.11 4.94 14.33
N PHE A 221 -17.72 3.83 14.94
CA PHE A 221 -18.69 2.83 15.40
C PHE A 221 -19.61 3.38 16.50
N LEU A 222 -19.05 4.03 17.52
CA LEU A 222 -19.81 4.58 18.65
C LEU A 222 -20.82 5.65 18.22
N THR A 223 -20.43 6.53 17.30
CA THR A 223 -21.36 7.54 16.73
C THR A 223 -22.50 6.89 15.95
N CYS A 224 -22.24 5.80 15.23
CA CYS A 224 -23.28 5.05 14.52
C CYS A 224 -24.22 4.31 15.48
N ALA A 225 -23.67 3.67 16.52
CA ALA A 225 -24.44 2.99 17.56
C ALA A 225 -25.36 3.97 18.31
N PHE A 226 -24.88 5.19 18.59
CA PHE A 226 -25.70 6.26 19.15
C PHE A 226 -26.90 6.59 18.26
N LEU A 227 -26.70 6.77 16.94
CA LEU A 227 -27.80 7.06 16.01
C LEU A 227 -28.85 5.94 16.00
N VAL A 228 -28.42 4.69 15.93
CA VAL A 228 -29.32 3.52 16.00
C VAL A 228 -30.10 3.53 17.31
N ALA A 229 -29.44 3.77 18.44
CA ALA A 229 -30.11 3.84 19.74
C ALA A 229 -31.13 4.99 19.80
N THR A 230 -30.81 6.18 19.29
CA THR A 230 -31.78 7.29 19.23
C THR A 230 -32.99 6.98 18.36
N ALA A 231 -32.81 6.25 17.25
CA ALA A 231 -33.90 5.85 16.36
C ALA A 231 -34.82 4.80 17.02
N LEU A 232 -34.25 3.84 17.76
CA LEU A 232 -35.03 2.81 18.47
C LEU A 232 -35.81 3.40 19.66
N TYR A 233 -35.19 4.29 20.44
CA TYR A 233 -35.87 4.94 21.57
C TYR A 233 -36.91 5.97 21.13
N GLY A 234 -36.73 6.65 20.00
CA GLY A 234 -37.73 7.60 19.47
C GLY A 234 -39.03 6.94 18.99
N SER A 235 -38.99 5.66 18.63
CA SER A 235 -40.17 4.90 18.23
C SER A 235 -41.05 4.45 19.40
N GLY A 236 -40.53 4.47 20.64
CA GLY A 236 -41.24 3.99 21.84
C GLY A 236 -42.24 4.99 22.42
N ASP A 237 -42.07 6.29 22.16
CA ASP A 237 -42.96 7.33 22.70
C ASP A 237 -44.29 7.46 21.93
N GLN A 238 -44.40 6.89 20.71
CA GLN A 238 -45.64 6.95 19.92
C GLN A 238 -46.66 5.84 20.25
N THR A 239 -46.27 4.77 20.94
CA THR A 239 -47.18 3.64 21.25
C THR A 239 -47.86 3.73 22.63
N ALA A 240 -47.52 4.74 23.45
CA ALA A 240 -48.07 4.91 24.79
C ALA A 240 -49.26 5.88 24.90
N SER A 241 -49.68 6.55 23.82
CA SER A 241 -50.73 7.58 23.83
C SER A 241 -51.95 7.25 22.95
N ALA A 242 -52.35 5.98 22.90
CA ALA A 242 -53.59 5.52 22.25
C ALA A 242 -54.31 4.54 23.18
N GLY A 243 -54.91 5.04 24.26
CA GLY A 243 -55.61 4.19 25.22
C GLY A 243 -56.30 4.95 26.34
N ALA A 244 -57.13 5.94 26.03
CA ALA A 244 -58.07 6.52 26.98
C ALA A 244 -59.48 6.00 26.65
N PRO A 245 -60.11 5.16 27.49
CA PRO A 245 -61.51 4.80 27.31
C PRO A 245 -62.40 5.93 27.82
N GLN A 246 -63.32 6.37 26.96
CA GLN A 246 -64.39 7.30 27.28
C GLN A 246 -65.36 6.66 28.30
N THR A 247 -65.75 7.46 29.28
CA THR A 247 -66.78 7.18 30.27
C THR A 247 -68.15 7.02 29.61
N LEU A 248 -68.84 5.91 29.87
CA LEU A 248 -70.30 5.86 29.82
C LEU A 248 -70.85 5.01 30.98
N SER A 249 -71.92 5.53 31.57
CA SER A 249 -72.60 5.14 32.81
C SER A 249 -73.32 3.78 32.74
N GLY A 250 -73.43 3.10 33.88
CA GLY A 250 -74.37 1.98 34.12
C GLY A 250 -73.82 0.90 35.05
N GLY A 251 -74.32 0.82 36.28
CA GLY A 251 -73.78 -0.02 37.35
C GLY A 251 -74.21 -1.49 37.37
N ILE A 252 -73.51 -2.28 38.21
CA ILE A 252 -73.96 -3.26 39.23
C ILE A 252 -72.70 -3.83 39.92
N ILE A 253 -72.77 -4.04 41.24
CA ILE A 253 -71.77 -4.62 42.19
C ILE A 253 -72.40 -5.91 42.76
N PRO A 254 -71.71 -6.98 43.28
CA PRO A 254 -70.40 -7.65 43.06
C PRO A 254 -70.59 -9.22 43.00
N PRO A 255 -69.68 -10.18 43.36
CA PRO A 255 -68.85 -10.26 44.58
C PRO A 255 -67.37 -10.71 44.40
N LYS A 256 -66.63 -10.41 45.47
CA LYS A 256 -65.28 -10.88 45.84
C LYS A 256 -65.30 -12.37 46.21
N PRO A 257 -64.18 -13.11 46.04
CA PRO A 257 -63.59 -13.75 47.22
C PRO A 257 -62.08 -13.56 47.35
N ALA A 258 -61.60 -13.74 48.58
CA ALA A 258 -60.25 -13.46 49.06
C ALA A 258 -59.32 -14.72 49.00
N PRO A 259 -58.14 -14.70 49.65
CA PRO A 259 -56.83 -14.90 49.03
C PRO A 259 -56.34 -16.35 49.05
N SER A 260 -55.50 -16.72 48.07
CA SER A 260 -54.80 -18.00 48.07
C SER A 260 -53.34 -17.82 47.64
N ASN A 261 -52.44 -17.96 48.62
CA ASN A 261 -51.02 -18.15 48.44
C ASN A 261 -50.74 -19.53 47.81
N LYS A 262 -50.00 -19.61 46.69
CA LYS A 262 -48.76 -20.42 46.59
C LYS A 262 -48.06 -20.33 45.22
N SER A 263 -46.74 -20.37 45.34
CA SER A 263 -45.70 -20.83 44.40
C SER A 263 -45.37 -19.99 43.16
N THR A 264 -44.26 -19.26 43.32
CA THR A 264 -43.22 -18.96 42.34
C THR A 264 -42.93 -20.14 41.39
N PRO A 265 -42.57 -19.84 40.13
CA PRO A 265 -41.25 -20.25 39.67
C PRO A 265 -40.47 -19.08 39.03
N LYS A 266 -39.18 -19.10 39.38
CA LYS A 266 -38.03 -18.26 39.01
C LYS A 266 -38.11 -17.48 37.70
N ASN A 267 -37.96 -16.16 37.83
CA ASN A 267 -37.52 -15.24 36.78
C ASN A 267 -36.08 -15.58 36.34
N GLY A 268 -35.89 -15.88 35.06
CA GLY A 268 -34.58 -16.12 34.44
C GLY A 268 -34.06 -14.96 33.58
N SER A 269 -34.59 -13.74 33.73
CA SER A 269 -34.22 -12.58 32.88
C SER A 269 -33.74 -11.35 33.64
N SER A 270 -33.42 -11.46 34.94
CA SER A 270 -33.12 -10.30 35.80
C SER A 270 -31.65 -10.10 36.15
N GLU A 271 -30.75 -11.08 35.95
CA GLU A 271 -29.35 -10.93 36.39
C GLU A 271 -28.55 -9.94 35.54
N ALA A 272 -28.73 -9.89 34.22
CA ALA A 272 -28.03 -8.93 33.37
C ALA A 272 -28.53 -7.48 33.57
N GLY A 273 -29.80 -7.33 33.93
CA GLY A 273 -30.40 -6.03 34.27
C GLY A 273 -29.95 -5.51 35.63
N GLN A 274 -29.84 -6.40 36.64
CA GLN A 274 -29.30 -6.06 37.96
C GLN A 274 -27.82 -5.66 37.89
N VAL A 275 -26.98 -6.44 37.19
CA VAL A 275 -25.54 -6.15 37.08
C VAL A 275 -25.27 -4.83 36.36
N PHE A 276 -26.11 -4.45 35.39
CA PHE A 276 -25.99 -3.17 34.70
C PHE A 276 -26.47 -1.99 35.56
N GLN A 277 -27.49 -2.20 36.40
CA GLN A 277 -27.96 -1.22 37.40
C GLN A 277 -26.90 -1.00 38.49
N ASP A 278 -26.32 -2.08 39.03
CA ASP A 278 -25.26 -2.02 40.05
C ASP A 278 -23.98 -1.34 39.50
N LEU A 279 -23.68 -1.50 38.21
CA LEU A 279 -22.56 -0.81 37.55
C LEU A 279 -22.86 0.67 37.27
N LEU A 280 -24.14 1.03 37.09
CA LEU A 280 -24.59 2.41 36.91
C LEU A 280 -24.53 3.19 38.24
N GLU A 281 -24.74 2.53 39.37
CA GLU A 281 -24.60 3.12 40.73
C GLU A 281 -23.15 3.46 41.10
N LEU A 282 -22.16 2.88 40.40
CA LEU A 282 -20.73 3.19 40.58
C LEU A 282 -20.23 4.38 39.75
N LEU A 283 -21.06 4.95 38.87
CA LEU A 283 -20.69 6.09 38.05
C LEU A 283 -20.89 7.40 38.84
N PRO A 284 -19.93 8.35 38.79
CA PRO A 284 -20.12 9.66 39.39
C PRO A 284 -21.40 10.31 38.85
N GLU A 285 -22.26 10.84 39.74
CA GLU A 285 -23.50 11.51 39.35
C GLU A 285 -23.26 12.60 38.28
N GLU A 286 -22.12 13.30 38.38
CA GLU A 286 -21.66 14.28 37.38
C GLU A 286 -21.42 13.67 35.98
N ALA A 287 -20.91 12.43 35.90
CA ALA A 287 -20.70 11.75 34.63
C ALA A 287 -22.03 11.31 33.99
N VAL A 288 -23.00 10.91 34.82
CA VAL A 288 -24.35 10.54 34.37
C VAL A 288 -25.13 11.76 33.86
N GLU A 289 -25.03 12.89 34.55
CA GLU A 289 -25.64 14.16 34.12
C GLU A 289 -25.04 14.66 32.80
N ASN A 290 -23.70 14.65 32.68
CA ASN A 290 -23.02 15.01 31.44
C ASN A 290 -23.40 14.06 30.29
N ALA A 291 -23.53 12.76 30.55
CA ALA A 291 -23.97 11.79 29.54
C ALA A 291 -25.41 12.05 29.09
N LYS A 292 -26.33 12.40 30.01
CA LYS A 292 -27.71 12.78 29.69
C LYS A 292 -27.75 14.06 28.82
N LEU A 293 -26.94 15.06 29.14
CA LEU A 293 -26.82 16.29 28.35
C LEU A 293 -26.30 16.02 26.94
N VAL A 294 -25.23 15.23 26.79
CA VAL A 294 -24.68 14.83 25.48
C VAL A 294 -25.71 14.03 24.69
N TRP A 295 -26.47 13.14 25.34
CA TRP A 295 -27.51 12.35 24.71
C TRP A 295 -28.66 13.22 24.18
N GLN A 296 -29.15 14.17 24.99
CA GLN A 296 -30.18 15.13 24.57
C GLN A 296 -29.69 16.04 23.45
N TYR A 297 -28.46 16.55 23.56
CA TYR A 297 -27.86 17.41 22.54
C TYR A 297 -27.70 16.67 21.20
N GLY A 298 -27.19 15.44 21.23
CA GLY A 298 -27.01 14.60 20.05
C GLY A 298 -28.34 14.18 19.41
N ARG A 299 -29.37 13.93 20.22
CA ARG A 299 -30.74 13.65 19.74
C ARG A 299 -31.34 14.86 19.01
N ASN A 300 -31.11 16.07 19.52
CA ASN A 300 -31.61 17.31 18.89
C ASN A 300 -30.83 17.68 17.63
N HIS A 301 -29.59 17.19 17.47
CA HIS A 301 -28.68 17.53 16.36
C HIS A 301 -28.19 16.30 15.60
N GLN A 302 -29.08 15.37 15.22
CA GLN A 302 -28.70 14.14 14.51
C GLN A 302 -27.88 14.41 13.22
N MET A 303 -28.19 15.48 12.48
CA MET A 303 -27.40 15.91 11.31
C MET A 303 -25.93 16.17 11.63
N ALA A 304 -25.64 16.81 12.76
CA ALA A 304 -24.28 17.12 13.20
C ALA A 304 -23.55 15.84 13.59
N VAL A 305 -24.23 14.93 14.29
CA VAL A 305 -23.69 13.61 14.67
C VAL A 305 -23.32 12.80 13.42
N VAL A 306 -24.17 12.79 12.39
CA VAL A 306 -23.90 12.09 11.13
C VAL A 306 -22.71 12.70 10.40
N SER A 307 -22.60 14.03 10.37
CA SER A 307 -21.48 14.74 9.74
C SER A 307 -20.15 14.44 10.45
N ILE A 308 -20.14 14.37 11.78
CA ILE A 308 -18.96 14.00 12.58
C ILE A 308 -18.56 12.53 12.30
N GLY A 309 -19.52 11.62 12.19
CA GLY A 309 -19.27 10.22 11.83
C GLY A 309 -18.63 10.05 10.44
N LEU A 310 -19.09 10.82 9.46
CA LEU A 310 -18.49 10.84 8.12
C LEU A 310 -17.07 11.42 8.13
N LEU A 311 -16.85 12.55 8.80
CA LEU A 311 -15.54 13.21 8.90
C LEU A 311 -14.50 12.32 9.60
N THR A 312 -14.89 11.60 10.66
CA THR A 312 -14.02 10.66 11.35
C THR A 312 -13.60 9.49 10.45
N CYS A 313 -14.51 8.97 9.63
CA CYS A 313 -14.18 7.93 8.64
C CYS A 313 -13.22 8.43 7.56
N ILE A 314 -13.48 9.61 6.98
CA ILE A 314 -12.60 10.22 5.95
C ILE A 314 -11.21 10.50 6.53
N THR A 315 -11.15 11.00 7.76
CA THR A 315 -9.87 11.26 8.45
C THR A 315 -9.10 9.95 8.69
N GLY A 316 -9.79 8.88 9.07
CA GLY A 316 -9.19 7.54 9.21
C GLY A 316 -8.61 7.02 7.88
N VAL A 317 -9.32 7.24 6.78
CA VAL A 317 -8.88 6.90 5.42
C VAL A 317 -7.62 7.69 5.03
N CYS A 318 -7.62 9.00 5.25
CA CYS A 318 -6.47 9.87 4.94
C CYS A 318 -5.22 9.50 5.76
N LEU A 319 -5.37 9.13 7.03
CA LEU A 319 -4.27 8.75 7.91
C LEU A 319 -3.75 7.32 7.68
N GLY A 320 -4.59 6.41 7.17
CA GLY A 320 -4.20 5.04 6.86
C GLY A 320 -3.21 4.95 5.68
N GLY A 321 -3.32 5.88 4.71
CA GLY A 321 -2.51 5.86 3.49
C GLY A 321 -2.84 4.70 2.54
N PRO A 322 -2.32 4.71 1.30
CA PRO A 322 -2.68 3.76 0.24
C PRO A 322 -2.33 2.30 0.54
N VAL A 323 -1.39 2.05 1.45
CA VAL A 323 -0.91 0.70 1.80
C VAL A 323 -1.74 0.05 2.92
N ARG A 324 -2.54 0.83 3.68
CA ARG A 324 -3.30 0.32 4.85
C ARG A 324 -4.81 0.49 4.75
N LEU A 325 -5.31 1.15 3.71
CA LEU A 325 -6.74 1.23 3.45
C LEU A 325 -7.29 -0.16 3.18
N ARG A 326 -8.21 -0.62 4.03
CA ARG A 326 -8.96 -1.85 3.73
C ARG A 326 -10.18 -1.47 2.92
N ARG A 327 -10.62 -2.36 2.02
CA ARG A 327 -11.88 -2.19 1.27
C ARG A 327 -13.06 -1.89 2.21
N ILE A 328 -13.02 -2.41 3.43
CA ILE A 328 -14.01 -2.18 4.50
C ILE A 328 -14.07 -0.70 4.93
N ASP A 329 -12.93 0.02 4.99
CA ASP A 329 -12.91 1.44 5.38
C ASP A 329 -13.60 2.30 4.32
N ALA A 330 -13.42 1.98 3.04
CA ALA A 330 -14.10 2.66 1.94
C ALA A 330 -15.62 2.40 1.95
N VAL A 331 -16.03 1.14 2.19
CA VAL A 331 -17.45 0.78 2.32
C VAL A 331 -18.10 1.52 3.50
N ALA A 332 -17.41 1.64 4.64
CA ALA A 332 -17.89 2.39 5.79
C ALA A 332 -18.09 3.89 5.46
N SER A 333 -17.15 4.53 4.77
CA SER A 333 -17.30 5.92 4.34
C SER A 333 -18.48 6.14 3.39
N VAL A 334 -18.72 5.20 2.46
CA VAL A 334 -19.87 5.26 1.55
C VAL A 334 -21.18 5.10 2.32
N LEU A 335 -21.26 4.19 3.29
CA LEU A 335 -22.44 4.02 4.13
C LEU A 335 -22.73 5.27 4.97
N TRP A 336 -21.71 5.90 5.55
CA TRP A 336 -21.86 7.17 6.27
C TRP A 336 -22.37 8.30 5.37
N PHE A 337 -21.89 8.36 4.12
CA PHE A 337 -22.38 9.32 3.13
C PHE A 337 -23.86 9.05 2.77
N LEU A 338 -24.24 7.79 2.58
CA LEU A 338 -25.65 7.41 2.34
C LEU A 338 -26.55 7.78 3.51
N VAL A 339 -26.12 7.55 4.76
CA VAL A 339 -26.84 8.00 5.96
C VAL A 339 -27.01 9.53 5.93
N LEU A 340 -25.95 10.30 5.64
CA LEU A 340 -26.03 11.75 5.52
C LEU A 340 -27.05 12.19 4.44
N CYS A 341 -27.05 11.53 3.28
CA CYS A 341 -28.01 11.81 2.21
C CYS A 341 -29.46 11.59 2.66
N LEU A 342 -29.75 10.47 3.34
CA LEU A 342 -31.11 10.19 3.84
C LEU A 342 -31.59 11.23 4.86
N TYR A 343 -30.68 11.67 5.72
CA TYR A 343 -30.91 12.73 6.69
C TYR A 343 -31.11 14.11 6.05
N LEU A 344 -30.42 14.40 4.95
CA LEU A 344 -30.69 15.60 4.13
C LEU A 344 -32.06 15.51 3.44
N VAL A 345 -32.38 14.37 2.83
CA VAL A 345 -33.65 14.10 2.16
C VAL A 345 -34.82 14.40 3.09
N GLU A 346 -34.80 13.90 4.33
CA GLU A 346 -35.82 14.18 5.34
C GLU A 346 -35.96 15.68 5.66
N ARG A 347 -34.85 16.41 5.75
CA ARG A 347 -34.87 17.84 6.08
C ARG A 347 -35.41 18.71 4.94
N TYR A 348 -35.20 18.29 3.70
CA TYR A 348 -35.58 19.03 2.50
C TYR A 348 -36.95 18.62 1.93
N LEU A 349 -37.34 17.35 2.01
CA LEU A 349 -38.65 16.85 1.60
C LEU A 349 -39.61 16.89 2.79
N LYS A 350 -40.24 18.05 2.98
CA LYS A 350 -41.08 18.38 4.15
C LYS A 350 -42.50 17.82 4.16
N ALA A 351 -42.89 16.90 3.27
CA ALA A 351 -44.28 16.40 3.24
C ALA A 351 -44.38 14.96 2.68
N ASP A 352 -45.07 14.09 3.43
CA ASP A 352 -45.71 12.82 3.04
C ASP A 352 -44.89 11.53 2.80
N VAL A 353 -43.63 11.46 3.27
CA VAL A 353 -42.74 10.30 3.01
C VAL A 353 -42.38 9.50 4.29
N SER A 354 -43.00 9.83 5.42
CA SER A 354 -42.45 9.58 6.77
C SER A 354 -42.11 8.11 7.11
N SER A 355 -43.01 7.15 6.86
CA SER A 355 -42.84 5.80 7.44
C SER A 355 -41.78 4.93 6.76
N TRP A 356 -41.67 4.98 5.43
CA TRP A 356 -40.67 4.19 4.71
C TRP A 356 -39.28 4.81 4.81
N LEU A 357 -39.19 6.15 4.86
CA LEU A 357 -37.92 6.86 4.99
C LEU A 357 -37.27 6.56 6.34
N ASP A 358 -38.05 6.52 7.42
CA ASP A 358 -37.56 6.13 8.75
C ASP A 358 -37.08 4.68 8.78
N THR A 359 -37.80 3.78 8.10
CA THR A 359 -37.39 2.37 7.96
C THR A 359 -36.07 2.24 7.18
N VAL A 360 -35.92 2.99 6.09
CA VAL A 360 -34.68 3.00 5.28
C VAL A 360 -33.52 3.65 6.04
N LYS A 361 -33.76 4.74 6.80
CA LYS A 361 -32.77 5.35 7.69
C LYS A 361 -32.29 4.36 8.75
N LEU A 362 -33.21 3.68 9.43
CA LEU A 362 -32.87 2.67 10.43
C LEU A 362 -32.08 1.50 9.81
N GLY A 363 -32.52 0.99 8.65
CA GLY A 363 -31.82 -0.07 7.94
C GLY A 363 -30.40 0.33 7.52
N THR A 364 -30.24 1.52 6.95
CA THR A 364 -28.94 2.03 6.47
C THR A 364 -28.00 2.35 7.62
N THR A 365 -28.50 2.95 8.71
CA THR A 365 -27.70 3.23 9.92
C THR A 365 -27.30 1.94 10.64
N SER A 366 -28.19 0.94 10.71
CA SER A 366 -27.87 -0.38 11.26
C SER A 366 -26.77 -1.08 10.44
N LEU A 367 -26.88 -1.07 9.11
CA LEU A 367 -25.84 -1.62 8.23
C LEU A 367 -24.50 -0.87 8.40
N CYS A 368 -24.55 0.46 8.49
CA CYS A 368 -23.38 1.30 8.76
C CYS A 368 -22.72 0.93 10.11
N CYS A 369 -23.53 0.65 11.13
CA CYS A 369 -23.07 0.24 12.45
C CYS A 369 -22.38 -1.13 12.41
N LEU A 370 -22.96 -2.11 11.71
CA LEU A 370 -22.37 -3.45 11.54
C LEU A 370 -21.03 -3.40 10.79
N VAL A 371 -20.95 -2.62 9.71
CA VAL A 371 -19.71 -2.45 8.94
C VAL A 371 -18.67 -1.69 9.76
N GLY A 372 -19.07 -0.66 10.53
CA GLY A 372 -18.21 0.06 11.46
C GLY A 372 -17.64 -0.84 12.56
N PHE A 373 -18.47 -1.72 13.13
CA PHE A 373 -18.04 -2.73 14.10
C PHE A 373 -17.02 -3.70 13.49
N ALA A 374 -17.32 -4.23 12.29
CA ALA A 374 -16.40 -5.10 11.58
C ALA A 374 -15.06 -4.40 11.28
N ALA A 375 -15.08 -3.12 10.90
CA ALA A 375 -13.89 -2.30 10.69
C ALA A 375 -13.06 -2.14 11.97
N ALA A 376 -13.71 -1.87 13.11
CA ALA A 376 -13.07 -1.71 14.42
C ALA A 376 -12.47 -3.04 14.93
N VAL A 377 -13.18 -4.16 14.80
CA VAL A 377 -12.77 -5.48 15.33
C VAL A 377 -11.75 -6.18 14.44
N ALA A 378 -11.81 -5.99 13.11
CA ALA A 378 -10.86 -6.62 12.18
C ALA A 378 -9.40 -6.15 12.37
N THR A 379 -9.14 -5.19 13.26
CA THR A 379 -7.83 -4.63 13.57
C THR A 379 -6.85 -5.64 14.20
N ARG A 380 -7.30 -6.81 14.67
CA ARG A 380 -6.48 -7.72 15.48
C ARG A 380 -5.67 -8.81 14.75
N LYS A 381 -5.72 -8.91 13.42
CA LYS A 381 -4.80 -9.83 12.71
C LYS A 381 -3.45 -9.16 12.48
N SER A 382 -2.50 -9.39 13.39
CA SER A 382 -1.10 -9.40 12.98
C SER A 382 -1.02 -10.44 11.87
N MET A 383 -0.65 -10.01 10.66
CA MET A 383 -0.26 -10.96 9.64
C MET A 383 1.03 -11.59 10.15
N GLY A 384 0.90 -12.72 10.84
CA GLY A 384 2.02 -13.58 11.16
C GLY A 384 2.83 -13.85 9.88
N PRO A 385 4.14 -14.07 10.01
CA PRO A 385 5.06 -14.09 8.88
C PRO A 385 4.57 -15.09 7.84
N ARG A 386 4.10 -14.58 6.68
CA ARG A 386 3.97 -15.39 5.49
C ARG A 386 5.38 -15.84 5.15
N ARG A 387 5.68 -17.11 5.45
CA ARG A 387 6.88 -17.79 4.97
C ARG A 387 6.98 -17.50 3.47
N ALA A 388 8.00 -16.76 3.07
CA ALA A 388 8.37 -16.68 1.67
C ALA A 388 8.71 -18.11 1.24
N ARG A 389 7.82 -18.72 0.46
CA ARG A 389 8.06 -20.01 -0.16
C ARG A 389 9.19 -19.76 -1.16
N GLY A 390 10.42 -20.11 -0.78
CA GLY A 390 11.57 -20.02 -1.66
C GLY A 390 11.25 -20.76 -2.96
N ARG A 391 11.27 -20.02 -4.08
CA ARG A 391 11.30 -20.64 -5.40
C ARG A 391 12.59 -21.44 -5.46
N ARG A 392 12.46 -22.76 -5.42
CA ARG A 392 13.52 -23.70 -5.78
C ARG A 392 13.72 -23.51 -7.28
N SER A 393 14.77 -22.80 -7.68
CA SER A 393 15.26 -22.90 -9.05
C SER A 393 15.87 -24.30 -9.16
N GLU A 394 15.18 -25.18 -9.88
CA GLU A 394 15.74 -26.45 -10.31
C GLU A 394 16.99 -26.17 -11.14
N SER A 395 18.11 -26.75 -10.71
CA SER A 395 19.28 -26.92 -11.54
C SER A 395 18.97 -28.03 -12.53
N GLU A 396 18.72 -27.68 -13.79
CA GLU A 396 18.75 -28.67 -14.87
C GLU A 396 20.20 -29.13 -15.10
N GLN A 397 20.30 -30.45 -15.29
CA GLN A 397 21.51 -31.23 -15.51
C GLN A 397 22.13 -31.00 -16.87
#